data_AF-A0A509L3W3-F1
#
_entry.id   AF-A0A509L3W3-F1
#
_cell.length_a   1.000
_cell.length_b   1.000
_cell.length_c   1.000
_cell.angle_alpha   90.00
_cell.angle_beta   90.00
_cell.angle_gamma   90.00
#
_symmetry.space_group_name_H-M   'P 1'
#
loop_
_entity.id
_entity.type
_entity.pdbx_description
1 polymer ?
#
loop_
_entity_poly.entity_id
_entity_poly.type
_entity_poly.pdbx_seq_one_letter_code
_entity_poly.pdbx_strand_id
1 'polypeptide(L)'
;MISRDTVKALDLKPITRDMCYDFYVKITSEFKTPEAIKEAVSSWQDDSKKINHLWWVLNYHSDNLDTNRELRAFIERHLDNLAQDEKTSLEE
;
A
#
# COMPACT_ATOMS: atom_id res chain seq x y z
N MET A 1 2.43 -9.17 -6.24
CA MET A 1 3.32 -8.09 -6.71
C MET A 1 2.45 -7.11 -7.48
N ILE A 2 2.57 -5.79 -7.28
CA ILE A 2 1.71 -4.81 -7.98
C ILE A 2 1.95 -4.89 -9.50
N SER A 3 0.87 -4.83 -10.28
CA SER A 3 0.96 -4.88 -11.74
C SER A 3 1.61 -3.61 -12.31
N ARG A 4 2.29 -3.71 -13.45
CA ARG A 4 2.87 -2.53 -14.13
C ARG A 4 1.80 -1.54 -14.57
N ASP A 5 0.61 -2.02 -14.87
CA ASP A 5 -0.51 -1.19 -15.29
C ASP A 5 -1.08 -0.38 -14.12
N THR A 6 -1.12 -0.97 -12.92
CA THR A 6 -1.52 -0.30 -11.67
C THR A 6 -0.51 0.77 -11.29
N VAL A 7 0.79 0.48 -11.40
CA VAL A 7 1.86 1.46 -11.15
C VAL A 7 1.75 2.66 -12.10
N LYS A 8 1.45 2.41 -13.39
CA LYS A 8 1.30 3.47 -14.38
C LYS A 8 0.02 4.28 -14.20
N ALA A 9 -1.10 3.62 -13.93
CA ALA A 9 -2.38 4.28 -13.73
C ALA A 9 -2.27 5.27 -12.56
N LEU A 10 -1.83 4.79 -11.39
CA LEU A 10 -1.81 5.58 -10.17
C LEU A 10 -0.54 6.46 -9.99
N ASP A 11 0.30 6.60 -11.01
CA ASP A 11 1.63 7.25 -10.96
C ASP A 11 2.47 6.85 -9.72
N LEU A 12 2.50 5.56 -9.41
CA LEU A 12 3.17 5.06 -8.21
C LEU A 12 4.68 5.14 -8.35
N LYS A 13 5.31 5.93 -7.48
CA LYS A 13 6.77 6.10 -7.47
C LYS A 13 7.45 5.02 -6.63
N PRO A 14 8.64 4.54 -7.06
CA PRO A 14 9.46 3.67 -6.23
C PRO A 14 9.96 4.44 -5.01
N ILE A 15 10.01 3.77 -3.86
CA ILE A 15 10.44 4.37 -2.58
C ILE A 15 11.65 3.60 -2.06
N THR A 16 12.64 4.34 -1.56
CA THR A 16 13.85 3.77 -0.97
C THR A 16 13.60 3.31 0.46
N ARG A 17 14.43 2.40 0.95
CA ARG A 17 14.31 1.87 2.32
C ARG A 17 14.34 2.98 3.39
N ASP A 18 15.20 3.99 3.22
CA ASP A 18 15.30 5.10 4.18
C ASP A 18 14.02 5.93 4.22
N MET A 19 13.41 6.20 3.06
CA MET A 19 12.12 6.91 2.98
C MET A 19 10.96 6.09 3.56
N CYS A 20 11.08 4.76 3.61
CA CYS A 20 10.11 3.87 4.24
C CYS A 20 10.24 3.82 5.76
N TYR A 21 11.41 4.12 6.34
CA TYR A 21 11.65 3.91 7.76
C TYR A 21 10.77 4.80 8.66
N ASP A 22 10.67 6.09 8.35
CA ASP A 22 9.83 7.01 9.11
C ASP A 22 8.35 6.60 9.07
N PHE A 23 7.88 6.14 7.89
CA PHE A 23 6.51 5.66 7.73
C PHE A 23 6.29 4.33 8.44
N TYR A 24 7.28 3.42 8.42
CA TYR A 24 7.27 2.18 9.20
C TYR A 24 7.14 2.46 10.70
N VAL A 25 7.95 3.37 11.24
CA VAL A 25 7.89 3.75 12.67
C VAL A 25 6.53 4.35 13.00
N LYS A 26 6.00 5.22 12.14
CA LYS A 26 4.68 5.81 12.34
C LYS A 26 3.56 4.75 12.34
N ILE A 27 3.53 3.88 11.33
CA ILE A 27 2.52 2.83 11.19
C ILE A 27 2.59 1.85 12.36
N THR A 28 3.78 1.41 12.74
CA THR A 28 3.94 0.45 13.86
C THR A 28 3.65 1.07 15.22
N SER A 29 3.79 2.39 15.36
CA SER A 29 3.40 3.13 16.57
C SER A 29 1.89 3.36 16.64
N GLU A 30 1.23 3.68 15.52
CA GLU A 30 -0.21 3.98 15.43
C GLU A 30 -1.06 2.71 15.38
N PHE A 31 -0.61 1.68 14.65
CA PHE A 31 -1.33 0.44 14.39
C PHE A 31 -0.53 -0.75 14.89
N LYS A 32 -0.94 -1.30 16.03
CA LYS A 32 -0.24 -2.40 16.69
C LYS A 32 -0.60 -3.78 16.17
N THR A 33 -1.61 -3.89 15.31
CA THR A 33 -2.08 -5.16 14.75
C THR A 33 -2.24 -5.07 13.23
N PRO A 34 -2.04 -6.19 12.50
CA PRO A 34 -2.33 -6.26 11.07
C PRO A 34 -3.75 -5.83 10.71
N GLU A 35 -4.73 -6.19 11.54
CA GLU A 35 -6.15 -5.84 11.32
C GLU A 35 -6.34 -4.32 11.32
N ALA A 36 -5.71 -3.62 12.27
CA ALA A 36 -5.80 -2.16 12.35
C ALA A 36 -5.15 -1.49 11.12
N ILE A 37 -4.08 -2.08 10.56
CA ILE A 37 -3.48 -1.62 9.30
C ILE A 37 -4.45 -1.82 8.13
N LYS A 38 -5.17 -2.95 8.06
CA LYS A 38 -6.17 -3.20 7.00
C LYS A 38 -7.33 -2.21 7.08
N GLU A 39 -7.80 -1.89 8.28
CA GLU A 39 -8.83 -0.87 8.50
C GLU A 39 -8.34 0.52 8.10
N ALA A 40 -7.10 0.87 8.47
CA ALA A 40 -6.48 2.13 8.07
C ALA A 40 -6.36 2.25 6.54
N VAL A 41 -5.90 1.21 5.85
CA VAL A 41 -5.84 1.17 4.38
C VAL A 41 -7.23 1.36 3.78
N SER A 42 -8.25 0.69 4.33
CA SER A 42 -9.64 0.85 3.88
C SER A 42 -10.16 2.27 4.06
N SER A 43 -9.63 3.03 5.02
CA SER A 43 -9.97 4.44 5.23
C SER A 43 -9.23 5.41 4.31
N TRP A 44 -8.14 4.97 3.66
CA TRP A 44 -7.32 5.80 2.77
C TRP A 44 -7.74 5.71 1.30
N GLN A 45 -9.02 5.43 1.02
CA GLN A 45 -9.53 5.05 -0.30
C GLN A 45 -8.91 5.82 -1.48
N ASP A 46 -8.75 7.15 -1.37
CA ASP A 46 -8.21 7.98 -2.46
C ASP A 46 -6.69 8.22 -2.43
N ASP A 47 -5.98 7.75 -1.40
CA ASP A 47 -4.55 8.04 -1.20
C ASP A 47 -3.66 6.87 -1.66
N SER A 48 -3.67 6.64 -2.97
CA SER A 48 -2.86 5.62 -3.65
C SER A 48 -1.37 5.74 -3.34
N LYS A 49 -0.87 6.97 -3.12
CA LYS A 49 0.53 7.25 -2.75
C LYS A 49 0.87 6.71 -1.37
N LYS A 50 0.00 6.98 -0.38
CA LYS A 50 0.16 6.49 0.99
C LYS A 50 0.07 4.97 1.05
N ILE A 51 -0.85 4.37 0.29
CA ILE A 51 -0.99 2.92 0.18
C ILE A 51 0.24 2.28 -0.47
N ASN A 52 0.80 2.89 -1.53
CA ASN A 52 2.05 2.46 -2.14
C ASN A 52 3.25 2.57 -1.17
N HIS A 53 3.29 3.61 -0.33
CA HIS A 53 4.31 3.74 0.72
C HIS A 53 4.25 2.58 1.71
N LEU A 54 3.04 2.19 2.13
CA LEU A 54 2.85 1.02 2.98
C LEU A 54 3.28 -0.27 2.28
N TRP A 55 2.97 -0.45 1.00
CA TRP A 55 3.42 -1.61 0.23
C TRP A 55 4.95 -1.73 0.23
N TRP A 56 5.67 -0.63 0.03
CA TRP A 56 7.13 -0.60 0.10
C TRP A 56 7.65 -0.90 1.51
N VAL A 57 7.01 -0.37 2.55
CA VAL A 57 7.34 -0.72 3.94
C VAL A 57 7.22 -2.22 4.17
N LEU A 58 6.12 -2.84 3.74
CA LEU A 58 5.96 -4.30 3.84
C LEU A 58 7.00 -5.05 2.99
N ASN A 59 7.44 -4.49 1.86
CA ASN A 59 8.44 -5.14 1.04
C ASN A 59 9.86 -5.12 1.67
N TYR A 60 10.20 -4.09 2.44
CA TYR A 60 11.49 -3.98 3.13
C TYR A 60 11.49 -4.50 4.57
N HIS A 61 10.33 -4.52 5.23
CA HIS A 61 10.15 -4.89 6.64
C HIS A 61 9.10 -6.00 6.84
N SER A 62 8.89 -6.86 5.84
CA SER A 62 7.92 -7.97 5.89
C SER A 62 8.10 -8.86 7.11
N ASP A 63 9.34 -9.07 7.54
CA ASP A 63 9.67 -9.97 8.64
C ASP A 63 9.02 -9.56 9.98
N ASN A 64 8.79 -8.25 10.17
CA ASN A 64 8.23 -7.71 11.41
C ASN A 64 6.71 -7.45 11.34
N LEU A 65 6.18 -7.19 10.14
CA LEU A 65 4.79 -6.71 9.97
C LEU A 65 3.87 -7.69 9.26
N ASP A 66 4.41 -8.51 8.36
CA ASP A 66 3.60 -9.30 7.44
C ASP A 66 4.24 -10.66 7.16
N THR A 67 4.48 -11.41 8.24
CA THR A 67 5.09 -12.74 8.19
C THR A 67 4.27 -13.71 7.31
N ASN A 68 2.94 -13.55 7.29
CA ASN A 68 2.01 -14.36 6.49
C ASN A 68 1.76 -13.82 5.08
N ARG A 69 2.31 -12.65 4.72
CA ARG A 69 2.11 -11.96 3.43
C ARG A 69 0.65 -11.57 3.14
N GLU A 70 -0.22 -11.59 4.14
CA GLU A 70 -1.64 -11.31 4.01
C GLU A 70 -1.89 -9.81 3.86
N LEU A 71 -1.14 -8.96 4.57
CA LEU A 71 -1.26 -7.50 4.44
C LEU A 71 -0.82 -7.05 3.05
N ARG A 72 0.29 -7.62 2.56
CA ARG A 72 0.77 -7.34 1.21
C ARG A 72 -0.27 -7.70 0.17
N ALA A 73 -0.86 -8.89 0.25
CA ALA A 73 -1.91 -9.31 -0.69
C ALA A 73 -3.15 -8.40 -0.63
N PHE A 74 -3.52 -7.94 0.56
CA PHE A 74 -4.63 -7.00 0.75
C PHE A 74 -4.34 -5.65 0.07
N ILE A 75 -3.17 -5.07 0.32
CA ILE A 75 -2.76 -3.78 -0.26
C ILE A 75 -2.64 -3.87 -1.79
N GLU A 76 -2.08 -4.96 -2.31
CA GLU A 76 -1.95 -5.17 -3.75
C GLU A 76 -3.33 -5.18 -4.43
N ARG A 77 -4.29 -5.91 -3.88
CA ARG A 77 -5.68 -5.91 -4.39
C ARG A 77 -6.32 -4.54 -4.31
N HIS A 78 -6.08 -3.81 -3.24
CA HIS A 78 -6.65 -2.48 -3.06
C HIS A 78 -6.10 -1.49 -4.10
N LEU A 79 -4.79 -1.49 -4.35
CA LEU A 79 -4.18 -0.67 -5.42
C LEU A 79 -4.68 -1.08 -6.81
N ASP A 80 -4.81 -2.38 -7.08
CA ASP A 80 -5.33 -2.85 -8.36
C ASP A 80 -6.79 -2.39 -8.59
N ASN A 81 -7.63 -2.42 -7.55
CA ASN A 81 -8.99 -1.89 -7.62
C ASN A 81 -9.00 -0.37 -7.88
N LEU A 82 -8.17 0.41 -7.17
CA LEU A 82 -8.07 1.85 -7.41
C LEU A 82 -7.62 2.17 -8.83
N ALA A 83 -6.68 1.41 -9.38
CA ALA A 83 -6.26 1.59 -10.76
C ALA A 83 -7.36 1.23 -11.77
N GLN A 84 -8.26 0.30 -11.45
CA GLN A 84 -9.44 0.00 -12.27
C GLN A 84 -10.48 1.12 -12.19
N ASP A 85 -10.74 1.65 -11.00
CA ASP A 85 -11.68 2.76 -10.80
C ASP A 85 -11.19 4.04 -11.50
N GLU A 86 -9.89 4.34 -11.43
CA GLU A 86 -9.30 5.50 -12.11
C GLU A 86 -9.36 5.36 -13.63
N LYS A 87 -9.13 4.16 -14.18
CA LYS A 87 -9.31 3.88 -15.61
C LYS A 87 -10.76 4.05 -16.04
N THR A 88 -11.70 3.51 -15.26
CA THR A 88 -13.14 3.62 -15.56
C THR A 88 -13.60 5.07 -15.54
N SER A 89 -13.10 5.87 -14.58
CA SER A 89 -13.40 7.30 -14.47
C SER A 89 -12.80 8.16 -15.59
N LEU A 90 -11.77 7.67 -16.29
CA LEU A 90 -11.14 8.35 -17.44
C LEU A 90 -11.80 7.98 -18.77
N GLU A 91 -12.64 6.93 -18.80
CA GLU A 91 -13.34 6.44 -20.00
C GLU A 91 -14.80 6.95 -20.10
N GLU A 92 -15.33 7.64 -19.08
CA GLU A 92 -16.62 8.36 -19.09
C GLU A 92 -16.47 9.85 -19.44
#